data_AF-A0A951LEM0-F1
#
_entry.id   AF-A0A951LEM0-F1
#
_cell.length_a   1.000
_cell.length_b   1.000
_cell.length_c   1.000
_cell.angle_alpha   90.00
_cell.angle_beta   90.00
_cell.angle_gamma   90.00
#
_symmetry.space_group_name_H-M   'P 1'
#
loop_
_entity.id
_entity.type
_entity.pdbx_description
1 polymer ?
#
loop_
_entity_poly.entity_id
_entity_poly.type
_entity_poly.pdbx_seq_one_letter_code
_entity_poly.pdbx_strand_id
1 'polypeptide(L)' 'MSVVWHDLECGSYHEDLELWRELARRHGDPVLEIGAGTGRVSLELARRGHRVVAL' A
#
# COMPACT_ATOMS: atom_id res chain seq x y z
N MET A 1 -4.76 17.59 -10.01
CA MET A 1 -3.30 17.47 -9.82
C MET A 1 -2.87 16.14 -10.39
N SER A 2 -1.91 16.11 -11.33
CA SER A 2 -1.46 14.86 -11.94
C SER A 2 -0.51 14.13 -10.99
N VAL A 3 -0.93 12.97 -10.49
CA VAL A 3 -0.09 12.03 -9.72
C VAL A 3 0.99 11.33 -10.55
N VAL A 4 1.10 11.65 -11.84
CA VAL A 4 2.04 11.01 -12.78
C VAL A 4 3.51 11.14 -12.36
N TRP A 5 3.88 12.26 -11.73
CA TRP A 5 5.25 12.46 -11.23
C TRP A 5 5.55 11.59 -10.01
N HIS A 6 4.57 11.44 -9.10
CA HIS A 6 4.70 10.54 -7.95
C HIS A 6 4.85 9.08 -8.40
N ASP A 7 4.06 8.64 -9.37
CA ASP A 7 4.19 7.27 -9.89
C ASP A 7 5.53 7.04 -10.61
N LEU A 8 6.04 8.04 -11.33
CA LEU A 8 7.34 7.97 -11.99
C LEU A 8 8.49 7.84 -10.97
N GLU A 9 8.45 8.61 -9.89
CA GLU A 9 9.51 8.64 -8.89
C GLU A 9 9.41 7.46 -7.90
N CYS A 10 8.20 7.17 -7.42
CA CYS A 10 7.97 6.27 -6.28
C CYS A 10 7.26 4.97 -6.65
N GLY A 11 6.62 4.88 -7.83
CA GLY A 11 5.80 3.72 -8.21
C GLY A 11 6.58 2.42 -8.35
N SER A 12 7.89 2.51 -8.58
CA SER A 12 8.79 1.35 -8.71
C SER A 12 9.40 0.89 -7.38
N TYR A 13 9.24 1.67 -6.31
CA TYR A 13 9.81 1.37 -5.00
C TYR A 13 9.04 0.21 -4.35
N HIS A 14 9.73 -0.89 -4.05
CA HIS A 14 9.12 -2.12 -3.58
C HIS A 14 9.86 -2.75 -2.38
N GLU A 15 10.98 -2.16 -1.99
CA GLU A 15 11.91 -2.65 -0.98
C GLU A 15 11.27 -2.75 0.42
N ASP A 16 10.25 -1.93 0.69
CA ASP A 16 9.50 -1.95 1.95
C ASP A 16 8.25 -2.85 1.92
N LEU A 17 7.86 -3.41 0.77
CA LEU A 17 6.60 -4.15 0.65
C LEU A 17 6.59 -5.42 1.51
N GLU A 18 7.74 -6.09 1.69
CA GLU A 18 7.81 -7.26 2.57
C GLU A 18 7.51 -6.91 4.03
N LEU A 19 7.96 -5.74 4.50
CA LEU A 19 7.65 -5.26 5.83
C LEU A 19 6.14 -5.05 5.99
N TRP A 20 5.51 -4.37 5.02
CA TRP A 20 4.06 -4.10 5.07
C TRP A 20 3.23 -5.39 5.03
N ARG A 21 3.62 -6.36 4.20
CA ARG A 21 2.98 -7.69 4.15
C ARG A 21 3.07 -8.42 5.48
N GLU A 22 4.24 -8.42 6.10
CA GLU A 22 4.44 -9.10 7.37
C GLU A 22 3.65 -8.43 8.51
N LEU A 23 3.58 -7.09 8.53
CA LEU A 23 2.74 -6.36 9.48
C LEU A 23 1.25 -6.68 9.29
N ALA A 24 0.76 -6.66 8.05
CA ALA A 24 -0.63 -7.00 7.73
C ALA A 24 -0.95 -8.45 8.13
N ARG A 25 -0.04 -9.40 7.88
CA ARG A 25 -0.19 -10.80 8.30
C ARG A 25 -0.21 -10.96 9.82
N ARG A 26 0.62 -10.22 10.56
CA ARG A 26 0.72 -10.31 12.02
C ARG A 26 -0.49 -9.69 12.73
N HIS A 27 -0.97 -8.55 12.26
CA HIS A 27 -2.04 -7.80 12.91
C HIS A 27 -3.44 -8.13 12.36
N GLY A 28 -3.52 -8.71 11.16
CA GLY A 28 -4.77 -9.15 10.56
C GLY A 28 -5.55 -8.02 9.88
N ASP A 29 -6.83 -8.28 9.62
CA ASP A 29 -7.75 -7.40 8.90
C ASP A 29 -8.81 -6.78 9.83
N PRO A 30 -9.35 -5.59 9.50
CA PRO A 30 -9.06 -4.75 8.32
C PRO A 30 -7.83 -3.83 8.50
N VAL A 31 -7.27 -3.38 7.39
CA VAL A 31 -6.13 -2.43 7.35
C VAL A 31 -6.62 -1.02 7.00
N LEU A 32 -6.17 -0.03 7.75
CA LEU A 32 -6.34 1.39 7.43
C LEU A 32 -4.98 1.97 7.04
N GLU A 33 -4.86 2.48 5.82
CA GLU A 33 -3.68 3.22 5.34
C GLU A 33 -4.00 4.70 5.24
N ILE A 34 -3.30 5.52 6.03
CA ILE A 34 -3.43 6.98 6.01
C ILE A 34 -2.30 7.55 5.15
N GLY A 35 -2.65 8.46 4.23
CA GLY A 35 -1.69 9.02 3.30
C GLY A 35 -1.32 8.03 2.20
N ALA A 36 -2.31 7.25 1.73
CA ALA A 36 -2.07 6.14 0.81
C ALA A 36 -1.55 6.57 -0.58
N GLY A 37 -1.63 7.86 -0.90
CA GLY A 37 -1.15 8.41 -2.17
C GLY A 37 -1.83 7.72 -3.35
N THR A 38 -1.02 7.18 -4.28
CA THR A 38 -1.52 6.39 -5.43
C THR A 38 -1.85 4.93 -5.08
N GLY A 39 -1.74 4.55 -3.81
CA GLY A 39 -2.18 3.26 -3.29
C GLY A 39 -1.15 2.14 -3.45
N ARG A 40 0.15 2.47 -3.54
CA ARG A 40 1.23 1.48 -3.74
C ARG A 40 1.17 0.32 -2.75
N VAL A 41 1.00 0.61 -1.46
CA VAL A 41 0.89 -0.41 -0.40
C VAL A 41 -0.54 -0.95 -0.32
N SER A 42 -1.54 -0.09 -0.33
CA SER A 42 -2.96 -0.46 -0.29
C SER A 42 -3.33 -1.51 -1.33
N LEU A 43 -2.96 -1.28 -2.59
CA LEU A 43 -3.24 -2.19 -3.70
C LEU A 43 -2.49 -3.51 -3.55
N GLU A 44 -1.26 -3.47 -3.01
CA GLU A 44 -0.45 -4.66 -2.78
C GLU A 44 -1.06 -5.58 -1.70
N LEU A 45 -1.57 -4.99 -0.62
CA LEU A 45 -2.24 -5.73 0.46
C LEU A 45 -3.63 -6.21 0.02
N ALA A 46 -4.41 -5.38 -0.68
CA ALA A 46 -5.72 -5.77 -1.20
C ALA A 46 -5.61 -6.96 -2.18
N ARG A 47 -4.59 -7.00 -3.04
CA ARG A 47 -4.32 -8.15 -3.93
C ARG A 47 -4.05 -9.45 -3.19
N ARG A 48 -3.61 -9.38 -1.92
CA ARG A 48 -3.39 -10.55 -1.05
C ARG A 48 -4.63 -10.95 -0.24
N GLY A 49 -5.75 -10.27 -0.43
CA GLY A 49 -7.02 -10.58 0.22
C GLY A 49 -7.31 -9.76 1.48
N HIS A 50 -6.43 -8.82 1.84
CA HIS A 50 -6.67 -7.92 2.96
C HIS A 50 -7.80 -6.93 2.63
N ARG A 51 -8.64 -6.61 3.62
CA ARG A 51 -9.65 -5.55 3.49
C ARG A 51 -9.02 -4.22 3.85
N VAL A 52 -8.69 -3.41 2.84
CA VAL A 52 -7.98 -2.14 3.02
C VAL A 52 -8.92 -0.95 2.82
N VAL A 53 -8.87 0.00 3.76
CA VAL A 53 -9.40 1.36 3.59
C VAL A 53 -8.21 2.31 3.44
N ALA A 54 -8.21 3.09 2.35
CA ALA A 54 -7.17 4.05 2.03
C ALA A 54 -7.72 5.47 2.15
N LEU A 55 -7.02 6.35 2.90
CA LEU A 55 -7.37 7.77 3.09
C LEU A 55 -6.25 8.70 2.62
#